data_AF-K1U3X8-F1
#
_entry.id   AF-K1U3X8-F1
#
_cell.length_a   1.000
_cell.length_b   1.000
_cell.length_c   1.000
_cell.angle_alpha   90.00
_cell.angle_beta   90.00
_cell.angle_gamma   90.00
#
_symmetry.space_group_name_H-M   'P 1'
#
loop_
_entity.id
_entity.type
_entity.pdbx_description
1 polymer ?
#
loop_
_entity_poly.entity_id
_entity_poly.type
_entity_poly.pdbx_seq_one_letter_code
_entity_poly.pdbx_strand_id
1 'polypeptide(L)'
;MNEEYEEYAIHDTDNFPIAIGEYVSIEELNEMYEMIEELPDYIVECLDEFISHYGTLEEVVEHKDDIYYYPDCETMTDVACYYIDELQALGDIPPSLQNYIDYEAYGRDLDMGGCFIETSRGMCEIPY
;
A
#
# COMPACT_ATOMS: atom_id res chain seq x y z
N MET A 1 -33.17 35.78 -14.51
CA MET A 1 -33.97 34.55 -14.37
C MET A 1 -32.97 33.43 -14.17
N ASN A 2 -33.14 32.67 -13.09
CA ASN A 2 -32.36 31.50 -12.67
C ASN A 2 -32.38 30.40 -13.73
N GLU A 3 -31.29 29.63 -13.81
CA GLU A 3 -31.11 28.28 -14.42
C GLU A 3 -29.57 28.10 -14.49
N GLU A 4 -28.82 27.31 -13.74
CA GLU A 4 -29.00 26.20 -12.80
C GLU A 4 -27.73 26.19 -11.93
N TYR A 5 -27.83 26.43 -10.61
CA TYR A 5 -26.81 25.92 -9.69
C TYR A 5 -27.60 24.99 -8.78
N GLU A 6 -27.73 23.73 -9.19
CA GLU A 6 -28.08 22.70 -8.23
C GLU A 6 -26.92 22.63 -7.25
N GLU A 7 -27.13 23.14 -6.03
CA GLU A 7 -26.21 22.93 -4.92
C GLU A 7 -26.34 21.45 -4.53
N TYR A 8 -25.50 20.61 -5.13
CA TYR A 8 -25.31 19.24 -4.71
C TYR A 8 -24.11 19.18 -3.76
N ALA A 9 -24.21 18.31 -2.77
CA ALA A 9 -23.13 17.99 -1.84
C ALA A 9 -23.19 16.50 -1.54
N ILE A 10 -22.03 15.90 -1.34
CA ILE A 10 -21.93 14.48 -0.98
C ILE A 10 -22.26 14.36 0.50
N HIS A 11 -23.40 13.74 0.82
CA HIS A 11 -23.87 13.58 2.20
C HIS A 11 -23.45 12.23 2.81
N ASP A 12 -23.27 11.20 1.99
CA ASP A 12 -22.78 9.89 2.41
C ASP A 12 -22.18 9.14 1.20
N THR A 13 -21.31 8.17 1.46
CA THR A 13 -20.70 7.30 0.46
C THR A 13 -20.76 5.85 0.96
N ASP A 14 -21.44 4.98 0.22
CA ASP A 14 -21.47 3.54 0.52
C ASP A 14 -20.37 2.81 -0.25
N ASN A 15 -19.49 2.10 0.47
CA ASN A 15 -18.41 1.28 -0.09
C ASN A 15 -17.41 2.03 -1.01
N PHE A 16 -17.24 3.33 -0.83
CA PHE A 16 -16.13 4.04 -1.46
C PHE A 16 -14.85 3.78 -0.64
N PRO A 17 -13.71 3.43 -1.27
CA PRO A 17 -12.53 2.95 -0.54
C PRO A 17 -11.80 4.03 0.27
N ILE A 18 -12.17 5.31 0.12
CA ILE A 18 -11.60 6.45 0.84
C ILE A 18 -12.68 7.46 1.24
N ALA A 19 -12.36 8.32 2.20
CA ALA A 19 -13.25 9.41 2.59
C ALA A 19 -13.34 10.50 1.51
N ILE A 20 -14.56 10.85 1.11
CA ILE A 20 -14.82 11.91 0.14
C ILE A 20 -15.30 13.19 0.84
N GLY A 21 -14.75 14.33 0.43
CA GLY A 21 -15.18 15.64 0.93
C GLY A 21 -16.58 16.02 0.42
N GLU A 22 -17.36 16.71 1.26
CA GLU A 22 -18.75 17.11 0.95
C GLU A 22 -18.89 17.97 -0.32
N TYR A 23 -17.82 18.69 -0.70
CA TYR A 23 -17.79 19.65 -1.82
C TYR A 23 -17.04 19.14 -3.05
N VAL A 24 -16.68 17.85 -3.09
CA VAL A 24 -16.08 17.24 -4.29
C VAL A 24 -17.12 17.24 -5.41
N SER A 25 -16.72 17.71 -6.59
CA SER A 25 -17.59 17.75 -7.77
C SER A 25 -17.83 16.35 -8.35
N ILE A 26 -18.89 16.19 -9.15
CA ILE A 26 -19.18 14.91 -9.83
C ILE A 26 -18.04 14.54 -10.80
N GLU A 27 -17.43 15.52 -11.45
CA GLU A 27 -16.30 15.30 -12.36
C GLU A 27 -15.09 14.75 -11.59
N GLU A 28 -14.71 15.40 -10.49
CA GLU A 28 -13.63 14.92 -9.61
C GLU A 28 -13.93 13.53 -9.04
N LEU A 29 -15.18 13.26 -8.64
CA LEU A 29 -15.58 11.93 -8.15
C LEU A 29 -15.40 10.84 -9.22
N ASN A 30 -15.73 11.14 -10.47
CA ASN A 30 -15.53 10.20 -11.59
C ASN A 30 -14.04 9.98 -11.85
N GLU A 31 -13.23 11.05 -11.83
CA GLU A 31 -11.77 10.93 -11.98
C GLU A 31 -11.16 10.07 -10.86
N MET A 32 -11.60 10.25 -9.62
CA MET A 32 -11.18 9.40 -8.49
C MET A 32 -11.58 7.93 -8.70
N TYR A 33 -12.78 7.68 -9.21
CA TYR A 33 -13.23 6.31 -9.49
C TYR A 33 -12.39 5.64 -10.58
N GLU A 34 -12.13 6.34 -11.69
CA GLU A 34 -11.26 5.85 -12.77
C GLU A 34 -9.86 5.51 -12.24
N MET A 35 -9.28 6.39 -11.41
CA MET A 35 -7.99 6.17 -10.75
C MET A 35 -7.99 4.92 -9.86
N ILE A 36 -9.04 4.73 -9.05
CA ILE A 36 -9.18 3.57 -8.16
C ILE A 36 -9.33 2.28 -8.97
N GLU A 37 -10.07 2.28 -10.08
CA GLU A 37 -10.22 1.11 -10.95
C GLU A 37 -8.90 0.66 -11.58
N GLU A 38 -7.90 1.54 -11.67
CA GLU A 38 -6.57 1.21 -12.16
C GLU A 38 -5.65 0.58 -11.10
N LEU A 39 -6.02 0.62 -9.82
CA LEU A 39 -5.21 0.11 -8.72
C LEU A 39 -5.39 -1.41 -8.55
N PRO A 40 -4.31 -2.14 -8.18
CA PRO A 40 -4.44 -3.53 -7.75
C PRO A 40 -5.35 -3.69 -6.52
N ASP A 41 -6.06 -4.82 -6.43
CA ASP A 41 -7.01 -5.10 -5.34
C ASP A 41 -6.39 -4.91 -3.93
N TYR A 42 -5.14 -5.35 -3.73
CA TYR A 42 -4.47 -5.24 -2.42
C TYR A 42 -4.20 -3.78 -2.01
N ILE A 43 -4.08 -2.86 -2.99
CA ILE A 43 -3.96 -1.43 -2.72
C ILE A 43 -5.34 -0.86 -2.41
N VAL A 44 -6.35 -1.19 -3.23
CA VAL A 44 -7.73 -0.69 -3.03
C VAL A 44 -8.29 -1.07 -1.67
N GLU A 45 -8.03 -2.31 -1.22
CA GLU A 45 -8.49 -2.80 0.08
C GLU A 45 -7.79 -2.14 1.29
N CYS A 46 -6.67 -1.44 1.07
CA CYS A 46 -5.88 -0.75 2.10
C CYS A 46 -5.52 0.68 1.65
N LEU A 47 -6.40 1.32 0.89
CA LEU A 47 -6.09 2.57 0.18
C LEU A 47 -5.81 3.72 1.14
N ASP A 48 -6.48 3.76 2.30
CA ASP A 48 -6.23 4.75 3.36
C ASP A 48 -4.79 4.66 3.88
N GLU A 49 -4.24 3.45 4.07
CA GLU A 49 -2.85 3.26 4.49
C GLU A 49 -1.85 3.79 3.45
N PHE A 50 -2.10 3.52 2.16
CA PHE A 50 -1.27 4.02 1.06
C PHE A 50 -1.36 5.54 0.91
N ILE A 51 -2.56 6.12 0.97
CA ILE A 51 -2.75 7.58 0.94
C ILE A 51 -2.10 8.24 2.17
N SER A 52 -2.16 7.61 3.35
CA SER A 52 -1.48 8.15 4.52
C SER A 52 0.04 8.21 4.34
N HIS A 53 0.61 7.35 3.47
CA HIS A 53 2.04 7.37 3.14
C HIS A 53 2.38 8.35 2.02
N TYR A 54 1.72 8.22 0.86
CA TYR A 54 2.00 9.02 -0.34
C TYR A 54 1.39 10.42 -0.31
N GLY A 55 0.33 10.63 0.48
CA GLY A 55 -0.34 11.90 0.70
C GLY A 55 -1.58 12.12 -0.18
N THR A 56 -1.61 11.58 -1.40
CA THR A 56 -2.77 11.71 -2.31
C THR A 56 -3.02 10.43 -3.12
N LEU A 57 -4.23 10.31 -3.70
CA LEU A 57 -4.61 9.18 -4.55
C LEU A 57 -3.77 9.14 -5.84
N GLU A 58 -3.51 10.32 -6.42
CA GLU A 58 -2.72 10.45 -7.64
C GLU A 58 -1.30 9.88 -7.46
N GLU A 59 -0.64 10.21 -6.35
CA GLU A 59 0.70 9.69 -6.05
C GLU A 59 0.70 8.17 -5.86
N VAL A 60 -0.37 7.60 -5.27
CA VAL A 60 -0.52 6.14 -5.16
C VAL A 60 -0.65 5.50 -6.54
N VAL A 61 -1.45 6.08 -7.43
CA VAL A 61 -1.62 5.58 -8.80
C VAL A 61 -0.32 5.66 -9.59
N GLU A 62 0.45 6.74 -9.44
CA GLU A 62 1.73 6.92 -10.13
C GLU A 62 2.78 5.87 -9.71
N HIS A 63 2.76 5.41 -8.46
CA HIS A 63 3.74 4.47 -7.91
C HIS A 63 3.23 3.03 -7.76
N LYS A 64 1.99 2.74 -8.20
CA LYS A 64 1.34 1.43 -7.99
C LYS A 64 2.15 0.23 -8.49
N ASP A 65 2.89 0.43 -9.58
CA ASP A 65 3.66 -0.62 -10.27
C ASP A 65 5.04 -0.87 -9.61
N ASP A 66 5.49 0.03 -8.74
CA ASP A 66 6.78 -0.05 -8.07
C ASP A 66 6.68 -0.71 -6.68
N ILE A 67 5.48 -0.83 -6.13
CA ILE A 67 5.24 -1.39 -4.79
C ILE A 67 5.47 -2.90 -4.79
N TYR A 68 6.32 -3.39 -3.90
CA TYR A 68 6.48 -4.83 -3.67
C TYR A 68 5.53 -5.31 -2.58
N TYR A 69 4.63 -6.22 -2.93
CA TYR A 69 3.63 -6.76 -2.02
C TYR A 69 4.02 -8.13 -1.48
N TYR A 70 4.01 -8.27 -0.14
CA TYR A 70 4.31 -9.49 0.59
C TYR A 70 3.05 -9.99 1.34
N PRO A 71 2.14 -10.71 0.65
CA PRO A 71 0.81 -11.09 1.18
C PRO A 71 0.85 -11.98 2.43
N ASP A 72 1.87 -12.83 2.54
CA ASP A 72 2.02 -13.79 3.64
C ASP A 72 2.96 -13.29 4.75
N CYS A 73 3.33 -12.00 4.72
CA CYS A 73 4.18 -11.38 5.73
C CYS A 73 3.35 -10.44 6.60
N GLU A 74 3.30 -10.69 7.91
CA GLU A 74 2.62 -9.82 8.88
C GLU A 74 3.62 -8.90 9.60
N THR A 75 4.91 -9.24 9.58
CA THR A 75 5.97 -8.51 10.28
C THR A 75 7.24 -8.39 9.44
N MET A 76 8.13 -7.48 9.83
CA MET A 76 9.47 -7.39 9.23
C MET A 76 10.32 -8.65 9.43
N THR A 77 10.01 -9.48 10.43
CA THR A 77 10.64 -10.80 10.59
C THR A 77 10.19 -11.75 9.48
N ASP A 78 8.92 -11.70 9.07
CA ASP A 78 8.41 -12.51 7.96
C ASP A 78 9.01 -12.05 6.62
N VAL A 79 9.10 -10.73 6.41
CA VAL A 79 9.80 -10.15 5.26
C VAL A 79 11.27 -10.59 5.24
N ALA A 80 11.96 -10.57 6.37
CA ALA A 80 13.32 -11.08 6.48
C ALA A 80 13.43 -12.57 6.13
N CYS A 81 12.49 -13.40 6.57
CA CYS A 81 12.42 -14.81 6.17
C CYS A 81 12.27 -14.92 4.64
N TYR A 82 11.35 -14.16 4.04
CA TYR A 82 11.14 -14.16 2.60
C TYR A 82 12.41 -13.75 1.82
N TYR A 83 13.10 -12.69 2.23
CA TYR A 83 14.33 -12.25 1.59
C TYR A 83 15.42 -13.33 1.64
N ILE A 84 15.58 -13.97 2.78
CA ILE A 84 16.67 -14.92 2.99
C ILE A 84 16.38 -16.27 2.35
N ASP A 85 15.19 -16.82 2.57
CA ASP A 85 14.85 -18.18 2.16
C ASP A 85 14.30 -18.23 0.72
N GLU A 86 13.44 -17.30 0.32
CA GLU A 86 12.80 -17.29 -1.01
C GLU A 86 13.63 -16.51 -2.05
N LEU A 87 14.10 -15.30 -1.70
CA LEU A 87 14.92 -14.49 -2.61
C LEU A 87 16.41 -14.84 -2.56
N GLN A 88 16.83 -15.68 -1.62
CA GLN A 88 18.24 -16.05 -1.39
C GLN A 88 19.17 -14.82 -1.26
N ALA A 89 18.74 -13.78 -0.55
CA ALA A 89 19.47 -12.51 -0.43
C ALA A 89 20.89 -12.66 0.16
N LEU A 90 21.13 -13.72 0.95
CA LEU A 90 22.44 -14.05 1.52
C LEU A 90 23.18 -15.16 0.74
N GLY A 91 22.65 -15.59 -0.40
CA GLY A 91 23.14 -16.72 -1.20
C GLY A 91 22.84 -18.08 -0.55
N ASP A 92 23.61 -19.10 -0.94
CA ASP A 92 23.43 -20.47 -0.42
C ASP A 92 23.88 -20.57 1.04
N ILE A 93 22.89 -20.73 1.93
CA ILE A 93 23.12 -20.91 3.36
C ILE A 93 23.23 -22.41 3.67
N PRO A 94 24.35 -22.88 4.25
CA PRO A 94 24.45 -24.26 4.70
C PRO A 94 23.35 -24.60 5.71
N PRO A 95 22.67 -25.77 5.61
CA PRO A 95 21.61 -26.16 6.55
C PRO A 95 22.05 -26.16 8.03
N SER A 96 23.34 -26.36 8.28
CA SER A 96 23.92 -26.30 9.63
C SER A 96 23.93 -24.89 10.24
N LEU A 97 23.84 -23.84 9.42
CA LEU A 97 23.87 -22.44 9.83
C LEU A 97 22.47 -21.79 9.84
N GLN A 98 21.48 -22.38 9.16
CA GLN A 98 20.15 -21.77 9.01
C GLN A 98 19.47 -21.45 10.36
N ASN A 99 19.59 -22.34 11.35
CA ASN A 99 19.03 -22.12 12.70
C ASN A 99 19.79 -21.09 13.55
N TYR A 100 20.89 -20.52 13.04
CA TYR A 100 21.67 -19.48 13.72
C TYR A 100 21.45 -18.09 13.12
N ILE A 101 20.59 -17.98 12.09
CA ILE A 101 20.22 -16.70 11.49
C ILE A 101 19.22 -16.00 12.40
N ASP A 102 19.51 -14.74 12.69
CA ASP A 102 18.63 -13.85 13.45
C ASP A 102 17.77 -13.04 12.46
N TYR A 103 16.63 -13.61 12.08
CA TYR A 103 15.69 -12.99 11.13
C TYR A 103 15.08 -11.70 11.68
N GLU A 104 14.87 -11.60 12.99
CA GLU A 104 14.34 -10.39 13.63
C GLU A 104 15.34 -9.23 13.50
N ALA A 105 16.63 -9.50 13.78
CA ALA A 105 17.67 -8.50 13.60
C ALA A 105 17.81 -8.06 12.14
N TYR A 106 17.76 -9.00 11.19
CA TYR A 106 17.82 -8.67 9.76
C TYR A 106 16.60 -7.87 9.30
N GLY A 107 15.39 -8.24 9.75
CA GLY A 107 14.15 -7.53 9.44
C GLY A 107 14.17 -6.09 9.94
N ARG A 108 14.69 -5.85 11.14
CA ARG A 108 14.89 -4.49 11.65
C ARG A 108 15.90 -3.70 10.82
N ASP A 109 16.98 -4.34 10.34
CA ASP A 109 17.96 -3.68 9.49
C ASP A 109 17.36 -3.33 8.11
N LEU A 110 16.49 -4.18 7.55
CA LEU A 110 15.71 -3.89 6.35
C LEU A 110 14.80 -2.67 6.57
N ASP A 111 14.04 -2.65 7.67
CA ASP A 111 13.11 -1.56 8.00
C ASP A 111 13.83 -0.22 8.19
N MET A 112 15.02 -0.23 8.79
CA MET A 112 15.85 0.98 8.91
C MET A 112 16.44 1.47 7.58
N GLY A 113 16.59 0.57 6.59
CA GLY A 113 17.25 0.86 5.31
C GLY A 113 16.28 1.10 4.14
N GLY A 114 15.03 0.69 4.28
CA GLY A 114 13.98 0.82 3.27
C GLY A 114 12.77 1.58 3.78
N CYS A 115 11.67 1.45 3.06
CA CYS A 115 10.36 1.94 3.50
C CYS A 115 9.36 0.80 3.38
N PHE A 116 8.80 0.40 4.51
CA PHE A 116 7.80 -0.66 4.58
C PHE A 116 6.55 -0.11 5.25
N ILE A 117 5.40 -0.48 4.72
CA ILE A 117 4.11 -0.21 5.33
C ILE A 117 3.46 -1.53 5.73
N GLU A 118 2.91 -1.56 6.94
CA GLU A 118 2.07 -2.65 7.42
C GLU A 118 0.64 -2.37 6.98
N THR A 119 0.03 -3.32 6.27
CA THR A 119 -1.38 -3.24 5.85
C THR A 119 -2.17 -4.41 6.42
N SER A 120 -3.50 -4.31 6.43
CA SER A 120 -4.35 -5.42 6.85
C SER A 120 -4.28 -6.66 5.93
N ARG A 121 -3.59 -6.54 4.78
CA ARG A 121 -3.38 -7.59 3.77
C ARG A 121 -1.93 -8.08 3.69
N GLY A 122 -1.06 -7.64 4.60
CA GLY A 122 0.35 -8.00 4.64
C GLY A 122 1.29 -6.80 4.50
N MET A 123 2.59 -7.05 4.41
CA MET A 123 3.60 -6.01 4.29
C MET A 123 3.75 -5.53 2.85
N CYS A 124 3.97 -4.24 2.65
CA CYS A 124 4.36 -3.67 1.36
C CYS A 124 5.66 -2.88 1.49
N GLU A 125 6.58 -3.04 0.54
CA GLU A 125 7.79 -2.23 0.43
C GLU A 125 7.60 -1.16 -0.64
N ILE A 126 8.04 0.04 -0.31
CA ILE A 126 7.91 1.24 -1.11
C ILE A 126 9.32 1.66 -1.53
N PRO A 127 9.71 1.41 -2.79
CA PRO A 127 11.04 1.81 -3.27
C PRO A 127 11.16 3.33 -3.39
N TYR A 128 12.40 3.82 -3.30
CA TYR A 128 12.79 5.23 -3.44
C TYR A 128 12.80 5.73 -4.88
#